data_AF-A0A328B612-F1
#
_entry.id   AF-A0A328B612-F1
#
_cell.length_a   1.000
_cell.length_b   1.000
_cell.length_c   1.000
_cell.angle_alpha   90.00
_cell.angle_beta   90.00
_cell.angle_gamma   90.00
#
_symmetry.space_group_name_H-M   'P 1'
#
loop_
_entity.id
_entity.type
_entity.pdbx_description
1 polymer ?
#
loop_
_entity_poly.entity_id
_entity_poly.type
_entity_poly.pdbx_seq_one_letter_code
_entity_poly.pdbx_strand_id
1 'polypeptide(L)' 'MDVLVVRGPMYHSPGDENAFNTWLKRIGAVSRVQSRGADLHIQLRPGRLTADELREFRALFHRYGMDTSEIEALSQR' A
#
# COMPACT_ATOMS: atom_id res chain seq x y z
N MET A 1 -4.63 6.74 -14.11
CA MET A 1 -4.79 7.00 -12.66
C MET A 1 -4.70 5.64 -12.03
N ASP A 2 -3.57 5.35 -11.39
CA ASP A 2 -3.20 3.97 -11.10
C ASP A 2 -3.79 3.54 -9.76
N VAL A 3 -4.33 2.34 -9.73
CA VAL A 3 -4.90 1.73 -8.54
C VAL A 3 -4.14 0.44 -8.30
N LEU A 4 -3.52 0.35 -7.13
CA LEU A 4 -2.98 -0.88 -6.62
C LEU A 4 -4.09 -1.61 -5.85
N VAL A 5 -4.36 -2.85 -6.23
CA VAL A 5 -5.33 -3.71 -5.54
C VAL A 5 -4.55 -4.87 -4.94
N VAL A 6 -4.56 -4.95 -3.61
CA VAL A 6 -3.87 -6.01 -2.87
C VAL A 6 -4.79 -6.58 -1.82
N ARG A 7 -4.62 -7.88 -1.54
CA ARG A 7 -5.30 -8.49 -0.39
C ARG A 7 -4.83 -7.80 0.88
N GLY A 8 -5.78 -7.30 1.65
CA GLY A 8 -5.52 -6.57 2.88
C GLY A 8 -4.91 -7.47 3.95
N PRO A 9 -4.11 -6.89 4.86
CA PRO A 9 -3.48 -7.65 5.92
C PRO A 9 -4.52 -8.07 6.97
N MET A 10 -4.18 -9.12 7.72
CA MET A 10 -4.95 -9.48 8.92
C MET A 10 -4.41 -8.65 10.09
N TYR A 11 -5.18 -7.66 10.53
CA TYR A 11 -4.81 -6.85 11.69
C TYR A 11 -5.00 -7.63 12.99
N HIS A 12 -4.07 -7.46 13.92
CA HIS A 12 -4.13 -8.14 15.22
C HIS A 12 -4.80 -7.30 16.31
N SER A 13 -5.02 -6.01 16.07
CA SER A 13 -5.77 -5.10 16.94
C SER A 13 -6.21 -3.82 16.20
N PRO A 14 -7.14 -3.03 16.74
CA PRO A 14 -7.48 -1.73 16.18
C PRO A 14 -6.30 -0.74 16.12
N GLY A 15 -5.38 -0.82 17.10
CA GLY A 15 -4.17 0.02 17.12
C GLY A 15 -3.20 -0.33 15.99
N ASP A 16 -3.09 -1.63 15.68
CA ASP A 16 -2.30 -2.16 14.57
C ASP A 16 -2.86 -1.73 13.22
N GLU A 17 -4.19 -1.86 13.03
CA GLU A 17 -4.89 -1.33 11.85
C GLU A 17 -4.65 0.18 11.68
N ASN A 18 -4.72 0.95 12.77
CA ASN A 18 -4.49 2.39 12.71
C ASN A 18 -3.02 2.72 12.37
N ALA A 19 -2.05 1.96 12.89
CA ALA A 19 -0.64 2.12 12.55
C ALA A 19 -0.39 1.85 11.05
N PHE A 20 -0.94 0.75 10.51
CA PHE A 20 -0.88 0.44 9.09
C PHE A 20 -1.40 1.61 8.25
N ASN A 21 -2.63 2.06 8.53
CA ASN A 21 -3.28 3.13 7.78
C ASN A 21 -2.51 4.45 7.89
N THR A 22 -1.91 4.74 9.05
CA THR A 22 -1.10 5.94 9.27
C THR A 22 0.18 5.90 8.42
N TRP A 23 0.90 4.78 8.42
CA TRP A 23 2.11 4.65 7.60
C TRP A 23 1.78 4.66 6.11
N LEU A 24 0.73 3.95 5.69
CA LEU A 24 0.29 3.93 4.29
C LEU A 24 -0.04 5.34 3.78
N LYS A 25 -0.74 6.16 4.57
CA LYS A 25 -1.09 7.55 4.19
C LYS A 25 0.11 8.50 4.18
N ARG A 26 1.24 8.12 4.79
CA ARG A 26 2.49 8.92 4.77
C ARG A 26 3.32 8.69 3.51
N ILE A 27 3.07 7.60 2.78
CA ILE A 27 3.66 7.36 1.46
C ILE A 27 3.14 8.45 0.51
N GLY A 28 4.04 9.32 0.06
CA GLY A 28 3.74 10.51 -0.75
C GLY A 28 3.07 10.19 -2.09
N ALA A 29 3.26 8.98 -2.61
CA ALA A 29 2.58 8.45 -3.78
C ALA A 29 1.09 8.14 -3.54
N VAL A 30 0.62 7.98 -2.30
CA VAL A 30 -0.77 7.62 -2.00
C VAL A 30 -1.70 8.83 -2.07
N SER A 31 -2.77 8.73 -2.86
CA SER A 31 -3.85 9.73 -2.89
C SER A 31 -5.04 9.32 -2.04
N ARG A 32 -5.41 8.03 -2.06
CA ARG A 32 -6.59 7.51 -1.37
C ARG A 32 -6.42 6.03 -1.04
N VAL A 33 -7.03 5.60 0.06
CA VAL A 33 -7.11 4.20 0.47
C VAL A 33 -8.58 3.86 0.70
N GLN A 34 -9.02 2.72 0.17
CA GLN A 34 -10.37 2.17 0.41
C GLN A 34 -10.27 0.66 0.66
N SER A 35 -10.95 0.18 1.69
CA SER A 35 -11.15 -1.25 1.88
C SER A 35 -12.41 -1.68 1.13
N ARG A 36 -12.34 -2.77 0.35
CA ARG A 36 -13.47 -3.41 -0.32
C ARG A 36 -13.44 -4.91 -0.02
N GLY A 37 -14.27 -5.33 0.93
CA GLY A 37 -14.21 -6.70 1.43
C GLY A 37 -12.84 -6.99 2.05
N ALA A 38 -12.15 -8.01 1.52
CA ALA A 38 -10.81 -8.38 1.95
C ALA A 38 -9.69 -7.59 1.24
N ASP A 39 -10.02 -6.76 0.24
CA ASP A 39 -9.03 -6.09 -0.58
C ASP A 39 -8.84 -4.62 -0.19
N LEU A 40 -7.61 -4.16 -0.35
CA LEU A 40 -7.18 -2.77 -0.19
C LEU A 40 -6.96 -2.17 -1.57
N HIS A 41 -7.76 -1.16 -1.89
CA HIS A 41 -7.63 -0.34 -3.09
C HIS A 41 -6.86 0.93 -2.74
N ILE A 42 -5.63 1.03 -3.24
CA ILE A 42 -4.71 2.13 -2.96
C ILE A 42 -4.56 2.92 -4.25
N GLN A 43 -5.12 4.11 -4.27
CA GLN A 43 -5.04 5.01 -5.41
C GLN A 43 -3.75 5.82 -5.33
N LEU A 44 -3.03 5.86 -6.46
CA LEU A 44 -1.74 6.50 -6.58
C LEU A 44 -1.85 7.86 -7.26
N ARG A 45 -1.04 8.80 -6.79
CA ARG A 45 -0.85 10.12 -7.40
C ARG A 45 -0.01 9.97 -8.68
N PRO A 46 -0.46 10.49 -9.83
CA PRO A 46 0.31 10.46 -11.06
C PRO A 46 1.71 11.09 -10.89
N GLY A 47 2.75 10.41 -11.37
CA GLY A 47 4.13 10.91 -11.36
C GLY A 47 4.79 11.00 -9.98
N ARG A 48 4.17 10.47 -8.91
CA ARG A 48 4.71 10.49 -7.54
C ARG A 48 5.26 9.15 -7.07
N LEU A 49 5.13 8.09 -7.86
CA LEU A 49 5.67 6.78 -7.54
C LEU A 49 7.18 6.74 -7.86
N THR A 50 8.00 7.17 -6.91
CA THR A 50 9.47 7.13 -7.03
C THR A 50 10.03 5.80 -6.51
N ALA A 51 11.33 5.57 -6.71
CA ALA A 51 12.02 4.40 -6.15
C ALA A 51 11.96 4.36 -4.61
N ASP A 52 12.03 5.51 -3.94
CA ASP A 52 11.90 5.60 -2.48
C ASP A 52 10.48 5.23 -2.03
N GLU A 53 9.45 5.70 -2.75
CA GLU A 53 8.05 5.37 -2.45
C GLU A 53 7.77 3.87 -2.66
N LEU A 54 8.34 3.27 -3.71
CA LEU A 54 8.28 1.82 -3.92
C LEU A 54 8.96 1.06 -2.77
N ARG A 55 10.07 1.57 -2.22
CA ARG A 55 10.72 0.98 -1.05
C ARG A 55 9.84 1.05 0.19
N GLU A 56 9.16 2.17 0.43
CA GLU A 56 8.21 2.32 1.53
C GLU A 56 7.03 1.33 1.41
N PHE A 57 6.47 1.17 0.21
CA PHE A 57 5.44 0.15 -0.04
C PHE A 57 5.94 -1.26 0.27
N ARG A 58 7.12 -1.65 -0.25
CA ARG A 58 7.72 -2.97 0.01
C ARG A 58 7.91 -3.22 1.49
N ALA A 59 8.49 -2.25 2.21
CA ALA A 59 8.74 -2.38 3.64
C ALA A 59 7.43 -2.51 4.45
N LEU A 60 6.41 -1.73 4.12
CA LEU A 60 5.12 -1.78 4.79
C LEU A 60 4.40 -3.11 4.51
N PHE A 61 4.36 -3.56 3.25
CA PHE A 61 3.66 -4.79 2.88
C PHE A 61 4.34 -6.02 3.48
N HIS A 62 5.67 -6.05 3.46
CA HIS A 62 6.45 -7.08 4.13
C HIS A 62 6.16 -7.13 5.63
N ARG A 63 6.07 -5.98 6.32
CA ARG A 63 5.77 -5.93 7.76
C ARG A 63 4.42 -6.56 8.11
N TYR A 64 3.45 -6.46 7.22
CA TYR A 64 2.10 -6.98 7.43
C TYR A 64 1.81 -8.29 6.66
N GLY A 65 2.85 -8.95 6.13
CA GLY A 65 2.73 -10.22 5.42
C GLY A 65 1.86 -10.17 4.16
N MET A 66 1.80 -9.00 3.50
CA MET A 66 1.01 -8.81 2.29
C MET A 66 1.79 -9.26 1.04
N ASP A 67 1.06 -9.64 -0.01
CA ASP A 67 1.65 -9.97 -1.32
C ASP A 67 2.29 -8.71 -1.95
N THR A 68 3.56 -8.83 -2.35
CA THR A 68 4.35 -7.75 -2.95
C THR A 68 4.41 -7.80 -4.48
N SER A 69 3.82 -8.81 -5.12
CA SER A 69 3.92 -9.04 -6.57
C SER A 69 3.43 -7.83 -7.39
N GLU A 70 2.34 -7.20 -6.96
CA GLU A 70 1.79 -6.01 -7.61
C GLU A 70 2.71 -4.77 -7.48
N ILE A 71 3.48 -4.66 -6.38
CA ILE A 71 4.48 -3.60 -6.22
C ILE A 71 5.67 -3.83 -7.14
N GLU A 72 6.07 -5.09 -7.36
CA GLU A 72 7.12 -5.44 -8.31
C GLU A 72 6.72 -5.13 -9.75
N ALA A 73 5.49 -5.48 -10.12
CA ALA A 73 4.93 -5.15 -11.43
C ALA A 73 4.90 -3.62 -11.68
N LEU A 74 4.60 -2.82 -10.65
CA LEU A 74 4.66 -1.36 -10.74
C LEU A 74 6.08 -0.82 -10.91
N SER A 75 7.10 -1.47 -10.34
CA SER A 75 8.49 -1.02 -10.48
C SER A 75 9.09 -1.26 -11.87
N GLN A 76 8.43 -2.04 -12.71
CA GLN A 76 8.87 -2.39 -14.07
C GLN A 76 8.17 -1.56 -15.17
N ARG A 77 7.28 -0.64 -14.78
CA ARG A 77 6.52 0.25 -15.67
C ARG A 77 7.16 1.62 -15.78
#